data_AF-A0A925EBB3-F1
#
_entry.id   AF-A0A925EBB3-F1
#
_cell.length_a   1.000
_cell.length_b   1.000
_cell.length_c   1.000
_cell.angle_alpha   90.00
_cell.angle_beta   90.00
_cell.angle_gamma   90.00
#
_symmetry.space_group_name_H-M   'P 1'
#
loop_
_entity.id
_entity.type
_entity.pdbx_description
1 polymer ?
#
loop_
_entity_poly.entity_id
_entity_poly.type
_entity_poly.pdbx_seq_one_letter_code
_entity_poly.pdbx_strand_id
1 'polypeptide(L)'
;MKHITIIVPDGQSNVSTIACIVGAYEIFTRANGYRSQNLAGKQPGKKKLFTIQLAGVSKKAEFDNGLFTVKPQAHISAITKTDLIIIPSLVKDYQKAMKG
;
A
#
# COMPACT_ATOMS: atom_id res chain seq x y z
N MET A 1 -5.18 11.23 -11.87
CA MET A 1 -5.56 10.40 -10.70
C MET A 1 -4.51 10.67 -9.64
N LYS A 2 -4.92 10.79 -8.37
CA LYS A 2 -3.98 10.98 -7.27
C LYS A 2 -3.24 9.67 -7.01
N HIS A 3 -1.93 9.71 -6.86
CA HIS A 3 -1.12 8.52 -6.63
C HIS A 3 -0.93 8.31 -5.13
N ILE A 4 -1.22 7.10 -4.65
CA ILE A 4 -1.09 6.71 -3.25
C ILE A 4 -0.12 5.54 -3.20
N THR A 5 0.94 5.70 -2.42
CA THR A 5 1.92 4.66 -2.15
C THR A 5 1.69 4.08 -0.77
N ILE A 6 1.48 2.76 -0.69
CA ILE A 6 1.43 2.03 0.58
C ILE A 6 2.75 1.30 0.75
N ILE A 7 3.48 1.59 1.82
CA ILE A 7 4.78 0.98 2.08
C ILE A 7 4.61 -0.44 2.57
N VAL A 8 5.30 -1.37 1.91
CA VAL A 8 5.48 -2.75 2.33
C VAL A 8 6.90 -2.83 2.93
N PRO A 9 7.04 -2.76 4.26
CA PRO A 9 8.32 -2.94 4.92
C PRO A 9 8.85 -4.35 4.68
N ASP A 10 10.16 -4.48 4.55
CA ASP A 10 10.86 -5.74 4.70
C ASP A 10 11.46 -5.74 6.11
N GLY A 11 11.21 -6.78 6.91
CA GLY A 11 11.57 -6.77 8.34
C GLY A 11 10.66 -5.95 9.27
N GLN A 12 10.89 -6.11 10.58
CA GLN A 12 10.11 -5.52 11.70
C GLN A 12 8.58 -5.53 11.55
N SER A 13 8.06 -6.59 10.95
CA SER A 13 6.66 -6.65 10.60
C SER A 13 6.04 -7.89 11.21
N ASN A 14 4.79 -7.74 11.61
CA ASN A 14 3.97 -8.83 12.13
C ASN A 14 2.64 -8.85 11.36
N VAL A 15 1.74 -9.75 11.76
CA VAL A 15 0.43 -9.88 11.11
C VAL A 15 -0.39 -8.59 11.18
N SER A 16 -0.23 -7.78 12.24
CA SER A 16 -0.90 -6.47 12.34
C SER A 16 -0.39 -5.47 11.29
N THR A 17 0.90 -5.51 10.93
CA THR A 17 1.44 -4.71 9.82
C THR A 17 0.75 -5.06 8.49
N ILE A 18 0.51 -6.36 8.24
CA ILE A 18 -0.24 -6.81 7.06
C ILE A 18 -1.66 -6.25 7.08
N ALA A 19 -2.35 -6.33 8.22
CA ALA A 19 -3.71 -5.81 8.37
C ALA A 19 -3.78 -4.31 8.05
N CYS A 20 -2.78 -3.51 8.45
CA CYS A 20 -2.70 -2.10 8.07
C CYS A 20 -2.56 -1.89 6.55
N ILE A 21 -1.68 -2.65 5.90
CA ILE A 21 -1.45 -2.57 4.44
C ILE A 21 -2.74 -2.93 3.68
N VAL A 22 -3.35 -4.06 4.04
CA VAL A 22 -4.58 -4.57 3.40
C VAL A 22 -5.74 -3.61 3.63
N GLY A 23 -5.93 -3.15 4.87
CA GLY A 23 -7.01 -2.22 5.22
C GLY A 23 -6.93 -0.91 4.43
N ALA A 24 -5.74 -0.31 4.34
CA ALA A 24 -5.53 0.90 3.54
C ALA A 24 -5.84 0.66 2.05
N TYR A 25 -5.29 -0.43 1.49
CA TYR A 25 -5.52 -0.77 0.08
C TYR A 25 -7.00 -0.98 -0.23
N GLU A 26 -7.71 -1.69 0.64
CA GLU A 26 -9.13 -2.00 0.47
C GLU A 26 -9.99 -0.73 0.54
N ILE A 27 -9.74 0.16 1.51
CA ILE A 27 -10.49 1.42 1.65
C ILE A 27 -10.37 2.28 0.39
N PHE A 28 -9.15 2.51 -0.12
CA PHE A 28 -8.99 3.33 -1.33
C PHE A 28 -9.52 2.64 -2.60
N THR A 29 -9.44 1.31 -2.66
CA THR A 29 -10.04 0.53 -3.76
C THR A 29 -11.56 0.64 -3.75
N ARG A 30 -12.20 0.52 -2.58
CA ARG A 30 -13.64 0.71 -2.39
C ARG A 30 -14.05 2.15 -2.70
N ALA A 31 -13.26 3.16 -2.31
CA ALA A 31 -13.52 4.56 -2.65
C ALA A 31 -13.50 4.80 -4.17
N ASN A 32 -12.57 4.17 -4.89
CA ASN A 32 -12.57 4.17 -6.36
C ASN A 32 -13.85 3.53 -6.92
N GLY A 33 -14.24 2.36 -6.42
CA GLY A 33 -15.48 1.67 -6.82
C GLY A 33 -16.72 2.53 -6.58
N TYR A 34 -16.84 3.12 -5.39
CA TYR A 34 -17.93 4.02 -5.02
C TYR A 34 -18.03 5.22 -5.97
N ARG A 35 -16.90 5.86 -6.31
CA ARG A 35 -16.88 6.97 -7.28
C ARG A 35 -17.36 6.53 -8.66
N SER A 36 -16.92 5.36 -9.12
CA SER A 36 -17.26 4.85 -10.44
C SER A 36 -18.70 4.34 -10.54
N GLN A 37 -19.31 3.84 -9.45
CA GLN A 37 -20.68 3.31 -9.46
C GLN A 37 -21.72 4.38 -9.12
N ASN A 38 -21.53 5.15 -8.05
CA ASN A 38 -22.57 6.02 -7.48
C ASN A 38 -22.57 7.44 -8.05
N LEU A 39 -21.48 7.88 -8.69
CA LEU A 39 -21.36 9.22 -9.27
C LEU A 39 -21.28 9.20 -10.81
N ALA A 40 -21.31 8.01 -11.42
CA ALA A 40 -21.34 7.82 -12.88
C ALA A 40 -22.75 7.95 -13.48
N GLY A 41 -23.81 7.86 -12.68
CA GLY A 41 -25.19 8.15 -13.13
C GLY A 41 -25.39 9.60 -13.60
N LYS A 42 -24.41 10.50 -13.39
CA LYS A 42 -24.46 11.88 -13.90
C LYS A 42 -23.62 12.10 -15.16
N GLN A 43 -22.57 11.29 -15.41
CA GLN A 43 -21.74 11.34 -16.62
C GLN A 43 -20.98 9.99 -16.78
N PRO A 44 -21.21 9.22 -17.86
CA PRO A 44 -20.42 8.02 -18.15
C PRO A 44 -18.95 8.42 -18.38
N GLY A 45 -18.01 7.74 -17.70
CA GLY A 45 -16.57 7.92 -17.91
C GLY A 45 -15.75 8.56 -16.79
N LYS A 46 -16.29 8.75 -15.58
CA LYS A 46 -15.48 9.24 -14.45
C LYS A 46 -14.41 8.20 -14.04
N LYS A 47 -13.17 8.52 -14.43
CA LYS A 47 -11.93 7.76 -14.11
C LYS A 47 -11.76 7.60 -12.59
N LYS A 48 -11.08 6.52 -12.18
CA LYS A 48 -10.68 6.25 -10.79
C LYS A 48 -10.07 7.51 -10.14
N LEU A 49 -10.34 7.75 -8.85
CA LEU A 49 -9.75 8.90 -8.14
C LEU A 49 -8.27 8.65 -7.85
N PHE A 50 -7.96 7.41 -7.45
CA PHE A 50 -6.67 7.01 -6.92
C PHE A 50 -6.02 5.94 -7.78
N THR A 51 -4.72 6.09 -8.02
CA THR A 51 -3.82 4.99 -8.36
C THR A 51 -3.19 4.53 -7.06
N ILE A 52 -3.47 3.30 -6.63
CA ILE A 52 -2.98 2.74 -5.38
C ILE A 52 -1.86 1.76 -5.72
N GLN A 53 -0.69 1.92 -5.13
CA GLN A 53 0.48 1.11 -5.43
C GLN A 53 1.18 0.68 -4.15
N LEU A 54 1.44 -0.62 -4.02
CA LEU A 54 2.26 -1.17 -2.95
C LEU A 54 3.73 -1.07 -3.35
N ALA A 55 4.55 -0.44 -2.51
CA ALA A 55 5.97 -0.24 -2.76
C ALA A 55 6.81 -0.78 -1.60
N GLY A 56 7.88 -1.49 -1.91
CA GLY A 56 8.80 -2.02 -0.91
C GLY A 56 10.27 -1.84 -1.32
N VAL A 57 11.18 -2.20 -0.41
CA VAL A 57 12.63 -2.23 -0.67
C VAL A 57 13.10 -3.58 -1.22
N SER A 58 12.25 -4.60 -1.12
CA SER A 58 12.51 -5.96 -1.58
C SER A 58 11.45 -6.46 -2.55
N LYS A 59 11.80 -7.44 -3.39
CA LYS A 59 10.86 -8.09 -4.32
C LYS A 59 9.76 -8.88 -3.59
N LYS A 60 10.06 -9.33 -2.38
CA LYS A 60 9.17 -10.06 -1.48
C LYS A 60 9.46 -9.56 -0.08
N ALA A 61 8.42 -9.34 0.71
CA ALA A 61 8.52 -9.10 2.14
C ALA A 61 7.82 -10.25 2.85
N GLU A 62 8.54 -10.89 3.77
CA GLU A 62 8.03 -12.01 4.56
C GLU A 62 7.61 -11.54 5.95
N PHE A 63 6.51 -12.09 6.43
CA PHE A 63 5.91 -11.75 7.71
C PHE A 63 5.65 -13.03 8.48
N ASP A 64 5.77 -12.96 9.81
CA ASP A 64 5.51 -14.08 10.72
C ASP A 64 6.24 -15.37 10.29
N ASN A 65 7.57 -15.28 10.22
CA ASN A 65 8.46 -16.37 9.80
C ASN A 65 8.09 -17.01 8.44
N GLY A 66 7.62 -16.20 7.49
CA GLY A 66 7.29 -16.64 6.13
C GLY A 66 5.87 -17.20 5.99
N LEU A 67 5.05 -17.21 7.06
CA LEU A 67 3.66 -17.60 6.99
C LEU A 67 2.88 -16.74 5.99
N PHE A 68 3.22 -15.45 5.90
CA PHE A 68 2.68 -14.56 4.89
C PHE A 68 3.80 -13.92 4.08
N THR A 69 3.51 -13.68 2.80
CA THR A 69 4.41 -12.96 1.89
C THR A 69 3.63 -11.92 1.12
N VAL A 70 4.11 -10.68 1.14
CA VAL A 70 3.63 -9.62 0.26
C VAL A 70 4.64 -9.44 -0.86
N LYS A 71 4.15 -9.36 -2.10
CA LYS A 71 4.97 -9.00 -3.27
C LYS A 71 4.65 -7.55 -3.65
N PRO A 72 5.51 -6.57 -3.31
CA PRO A 72 5.28 -5.20 -3.71
C PRO A 72 5.19 -5.07 -5.23
N GLN A 73 4.38 -4.13 -5.70
CA GLN A 73 4.19 -3.88 -7.14
C GLN A 73 5.35 -3.08 -7.74
N ALA A 74 6.08 -2.34 -6.91
CA ALA A 74 7.27 -1.60 -7.33
C ALA A 74 8.30 -1.53 -6.20
N HIS A 75 9.57 -1.35 -6.60
CA HIS A 75 10.58 -0.90 -5.68
C HIS A 75 10.35 0.58 -5.35
N ILE A 76 10.54 0.98 -4.10
CA ILE A 76 10.24 2.36 -3.64
C ILE A 76 10.98 3.43 -4.46
N SER A 77 12.24 3.17 -4.85
CA SER A 77 13.03 4.10 -5.66
C SER A 77 12.50 4.30 -7.09
N ALA A 78 11.64 3.41 -7.59
CA ALA A 78 11.02 3.55 -8.91
C ALA A 78 9.82 4.51 -8.91
N ILE A 79 9.35 4.94 -7.72
CA ILE A 79 8.24 5.87 -7.58
C ILE A 79 8.78 7.29 -7.47
N THR A 80 8.75 8.01 -8.59
CA THR A 80 9.26 9.39 -8.67
C THR A 80 8.27 10.45 -8.22
N LYS A 81 6.97 10.09 -8.12
CA LYS A 81 5.90 11.00 -7.70
C LYS A 81 4.80 10.24 -7.01
N THR A 82 4.39 10.74 -5.85
CA THR A 82 3.22 10.24 -5.10
C THR A 82 2.56 11.41 -4.37
N ASP A 83 1.22 11.42 -4.31
CA ASP A 83 0.45 12.47 -3.64
C ASP A 83 0.22 12.15 -2.15
N LEU A 84 0.29 10.87 -1.76
CA LEU A 84 0.14 10.41 -0.37
C LEU A 84 0.98 9.14 -0.14
N ILE A 85 1.74 9.12 0.96
CA ILE A 85 2.47 7.94 1.44
C ILE A 85 1.80 7.42 2.71
N ILE A 86 1.48 6.14 2.73
CA ILE A 86 0.95 5.43 3.89
C ILE A 86 2.01 4.48 4.42
N ILE A 87 2.45 4.73 5.65
CA ILE A 87 3.43 3.92 6.35
C ILE A 87 2.67 3.09 7.40
N PRO A 88 2.67 1.75 7.31
CA PRO A 88 1.99 0.91 8.29
C PRO A 88 2.72 0.94 9.63
N SER A 89 2.03 0.46 10.67
CA SER A 89 2.68 0.26 11.97
C SER A 89 3.77 -0.80 11.88
N LEU A 90 4.90 -0.54 12.53
CA LEU A 90 6.07 -1.43 12.60
C LEU A 90 6.30 -1.91 14.04
N VAL A 91 6.97 -3.05 14.20
CA VAL A 91 7.51 -3.48 15.49
C VAL A 91 8.57 -2.47 15.94
N LYS A 92 8.55 -2.07 17.22
CA LYS A 92 9.45 -1.04 17.78
C LYS A 92 10.89 -1.55 17.98
N ASP A 93 11.57 -1.91 16.90
CA ASP A 93 13.01 -2.19 16.93
C ASP A 93 13.74 -1.28 15.93
N TYR A 94 13.94 -0.02 16.35
CA TYR A 94 14.56 1.02 15.52
C TYR A 94 15.92 0.61 14.95
N GLN A 95 16.69 -0.22 15.66
CA GLN A 95 17.98 -0.71 15.16
C GLN A 95 17.80 -1.68 14.01
N LYS A 96 16.79 -2.54 14.09
CA LYS A 96 16.39 -3.40 12.97
C LYS A 96 15.79 -2.58 11.82
N ALA A 97 15.10 -1.47 12.11
CA ALA A 97 14.53 -0.56 11.10
C ALA A 97 15.51 0.10 10.18
N MET A 98 16.65 0.52 10.73
CA MET A 98 17.64 1.20 9.91
C MET A 98 18.36 0.25 8.96
N LYS A 99 18.22 -1.07 9.13
CA LYS A 99 18.85 -2.07 8.25
C LYS A 99 18.05 -2.35 6.98
N GLY A 100 16.86 -1.75 6.82
CA GLY A 100 15.89 -2.07 5.77
C GLY A 100 15.01 -3.21 6.24
#